data_AF-A0A7C2PRP8-F1
#
_entry.id   AF-A0A7C2PRP8-F1
#
_cell.length_a   1.000
_cell.length_b   1.000
_cell.length_c   1.000
_cell.angle_alpha   90.00
_cell.angle_beta   90.00
_cell.angle_gamma   90.00
#
_symmetry.space_group_name_H-M   'P 1'
#
loop_
_entity.id
_entity.type
_entity.pdbx_description
1 polymer ?
#
loop_
_entity_poly.entity_id
_entity_poly.type
_entity_poly.pdbx_seq_one_letter_code
_entity_poly.pdbx_strand_id
1 'polypeptide(L)' 'ELFKTIEETHPELTKIYIVSDNARYYYSRVVREYLRHSRIELMPLPSYSPNLNLIEPLWKFFKKTDV' A
#
# COMPACT_ATOMS: atom_id res chain seq x y z
N GLU A 1 5.30 -7.75 -9.00
CA GLU A 1 6.20 -8.52 -8.11
C GLU A 1 6.03 -8.15 -6.64
N LEU A 2 5.95 -6.86 -6.27
CA LEU A 2 5.77 -6.42 -4.87
C LEU A 2 4.76 -7.23 -4.04
N PHE A 3 3.50 -7.32 -4.47
CA PHE A 3 2.47 -8.04 -3.70
C PHE A 3 2.80 -9.52 -3.48
N LYS A 4 3.39 -10.17 -4.48
CA LYS A 4 3.85 -11.55 -4.38
C LYS A 4 4.96 -11.69 -3.34
N THR A 5 5.96 -10.81 -3.38
CA THR A 5 7.06 -10.80 -2.39
C THR A 5 6.54 -10.57 -0.98
N ILE A 6 5.56 -9.69 -0.78
CA ILE A 6 4.92 -9.46 0.52
C ILE A 6 4.26 -10.75 1.04
N GLU A 7 3.51 -11.46 0.19
CA GLU A 7 2.88 -12.73 0.57
C GLU A 7 3.90 -13.84 0.85
N GLU A 8 5.01 -13.89 0.12
CA GLU A 8 6.11 -14.84 0.33
C GLU A 8 6.92 -14.54 1.59
N THR A 9 7.04 -13.26 1.96
CA THR A 9 7.75 -12.83 3.17
C THR A 9 6.95 -13.14 4.43
N HIS A 10 5.62 -13.18 4.32
CA HIS A 10 4.69 -13.41 5.42
C HIS A 10 3.78 -14.62 5.17
N PRO A 11 4.34 -15.84 5.04
CA PRO A 11 3.56 -17.04 4.75
C PRO A 11 2.57 -17.39 5.87
N GLU A 12 2.87 -17.01 7.12
CA GLU A 12 2.08 -17.27 8.32
C GLU A 12 0.78 -16.46 8.40
N LEU A 13 0.71 -15.33 7.68
CA LEU A 13 -0.45 -14.45 7.74
C LEU A 13 -1.59 -14.99 6.87
N THR A 14 -2.78 -15.08 7.45
CA THR A 14 -4.00 -15.43 6.74
C THR A 14 -4.54 -14.27 5.90
N LYS A 15 -4.20 -13.03 6.28
CA LYS A 15 -4.65 -11.81 5.61
C LYS A 15 -3.66 -10.67 5.82
N ILE A 16 -3.45 -9.86 4.79
CA ILE A 16 -2.50 -8.75 4.77
C ILE A 16 -3.24 -7.48 4.35
N TYR A 17 -3.27 -6.46 5.22
CA TYR A 17 -3.89 -5.19 4.88
C TYR A 17 -2.83 -4.21 4.38
N ILE A 18 -3.04 -3.65 3.19
CA ILE A 18 -2.16 -2.64 2.62
C ILE A 18 -2.94 -1.33 2.49
N VAL A 19 -2.54 -0.32 3.26
CA VAL A 19 -3.06 1.03 3.11
C VAL A 19 -2.40 1.67 1.89
N SER A 20 -3.20 2.08 0.91
CA SER A 20 -2.71 2.68 -0.33
C SER A 20 -3.21 4.10 -0.51
N ASP A 21 -2.45 4.90 -1.26
CA ASP A 21 -3.00 6.11 -1.84
C ASP A 21 -4.01 5.74 -2.97
N ASN A 22 -4.76 6.74 -3.45
CA ASN A 22 -5.74 6.55 -4.51
C ASN A 22 -5.11 6.54 -5.92
N ALA A 23 -3.86 6.06 -6.06
CA ALA A 23 -3.20 6.05 -7.35
C ALA A 23 -3.88 5.11 -8.36
N ARG A 24 -3.96 5.57 -9.61
CA ARG A 24 -4.71 4.90 -10.69
C ARG A 24 -4.26 3.46 -10.97
N TYR A 25 -2.98 3.15 -10.77
CA TYR A 25 -2.44 1.82 -11.10
C TYR A 25 -2.98 0.70 -10.19
N TYR A 26 -3.40 1.02 -8.95
CA TYR A 26 -4.07 0.05 -8.08
C TYR A 26 -5.43 -0.40 -8.63
N TYR A 27 -6.05 0.41 -9.49
CA TYR A 27 -7.32 0.09 -10.14
C TYR A 27 -7.15 -0.59 -11.51
N SER A 28 -5.91 -0.87 -11.93
CA SER A 28 -5.66 -1.60 -13.18
C SER A 28 -6.24 -3.01 -13.13
N ARG A 29 -6.62 -3.54 -14.30
CA ARG A 29 -7.21 -4.89 -14.42
C ARG A 29 -6.30 -5.97 -13.83
N VAL A 30 -5.01 -5.89 -14.12
CA VAL A 30 -3.99 -6.85 -13.66
C VAL A 30 -3.92 -6.88 -12.13
N VAL A 31 -3.89 -5.71 -11.49
CA VAL A 31 -3.84 -5.63 -10.03
C VAL A 31 -5.13 -6.17 -9.41
N ARG A 32 -6.30 -5.78 -9.92
CA ARG A 32 -7.58 -6.28 -9.41
C ARG A 32 -7.72 -7.79 -9.55
N GLU A 33 -7.25 -8.36 -10.67
CA GLU A 33 -7.29 -9.78 -10.93
C GLU A 33 -6.37 -10.56 -9.98
N TYR A 34 -5.16 -10.04 -9.71
CA TYR A 34 -4.27 -10.59 -8.70
C TYR A 34 -4.89 -10.59 -7.30
N LEU A 35 -5.46 -9.45 -6.88
CA LEU A 35 -6.01 -9.27 -5.54
C LEU A 35 -7.25 -10.11 -5.26
N ARG A 36 -7.99 -10.54 -6.28
CA ARG A 36 -9.15 -11.44 -6.12
C ARG A 36 -8.81 -12.78 -5.48
N HIS A 37 -7.59 -13.26 -5.68
CA HIS A 37 -7.13 -14.56 -5.20
C HIS A 37 -5.96 -14.45 -4.19
N SER A 38 -5.56 -13.22 -3.87
CA SER A 38 -4.49 -12.93 -2.93
C SER A 38 -5.03 -12.85 -1.51
N ARG A 39 -4.15 -13.02 -0.52
CA ARG A 39 -4.42 -12.72 0.91
C ARG A 39 -4.38 -11.22 1.20
N ILE A 40 -3.99 -10.41 0.22
CA ILE A 40 -3.85 -8.96 0.34
C ILE A 40 -5.20 -8.28 0.15
N GLU A 41 -5.54 -7.44 1.11
CA GLU A 41 -6.65 -6.48 1.02
C GLU A 41 -6.09 -5.05 0.93
N LEU A 42 -6.32 -4.41 -0.22
CA LEU A 42 -6.00 -2.99 -0.38
C LEU A 42 -7.07 -2.14 0.31
N MET A 43 -6.63 -1.26 1.20
CA MET A 43 -7.44 -0.25 1.87
C MET A 43 -7.08 1.13 1.32
N PRO A 44 -7.83 1.65 0.33
CA PRO A 44 -7.57 2.98 -0.20
C PRO A 44 -7.94 4.05 0.84
N LEU A 45 -7.09 5.05 0.98
CA LEU A 45 -7.39 6.21 1.80
C LEU A 45 -8.52 7.08 1.20
N PRO A 46 -9.30 7.80 2.02
CA PRO A 46 -10.24 8.79 1.52
C PRO A 46 -9.51 9.88 0.72
N SER A 47 -10.17 10.39 -0.32
CA SER A 47 -9.63 11.48 -1.15
C SER A 47 -9.26 12.70 -0.30
N TYR A 48 -8.16 13.38 -0.69
CA TYR A 48 -7.65 14.58 -0.01
C TYR A 48 -7.40 14.40 1.49
N SER A 49 -7.02 13.20 1.93
CA SER A 49 -6.68 12.91 3.33
C SER A 49 -5.18 12.62 3.55
N PRO A 50 -4.29 13.58 3.22
CA PRO A 50 -2.83 13.42 3.33
C PRO A 50 -2.37 13.06 4.74
N ASN A 51 -3.07 13.59 5.76
CA ASN A 51 -2.76 13.33 7.17
C ASN A 51 -2.95 11.87 7.60
N LEU A 52 -3.69 11.06 6.83
CA LEU A 52 -3.86 9.63 7.08
C LEU A 52 -2.81 8.77 6.38
N ASN A 53 -2.00 9.36 5.51
CA ASN A 53 -0.95 8.67 4.79
C ASN A 53 0.37 8.75 5.58
N LEU A 54 0.73 7.66 6.28
CA LEU A 54 1.91 7.58 7.16
C LEU A 54 3.23 7.90 6.46
N ILE A 55 3.30 7.76 5.12
CA ILE A 55 4.51 8.12 4.37
C ILE A 55 4.74 9.65 4.36
N GLU A 56 3.71 10.48 4.47
CA GLU A 56 3.87 11.93 4.37
C GLU A 56 4.62 12.56 5.55
N PRO A 57 4.30 12.23 6.82
CA PRO A 57 5.15 12.63 7.95
C PRO A 57 6.58 12.12 7.81
N LEU A 58 6.75 10.89 7.31
CA LEU A 58 8.08 10.31 7.10
C LEU A 58 8.89 11.13 6.08
N TRP A 59 8.30 11.49 4.94
CA TRP A 59 8.94 12.37 3.96
C TRP A 59 9.30 13.74 4.53
N LYS A 60 8.43 14.32 5.38
CA LYS A 60 8.73 15.59 6.06
C LYS A 60 9.92 15.45 7.02
N PHE A 61 10.05 14.32 7.69
CA PHE A 61 11.20 14.02 8.54
C PHE A 61 12.48 13.91 7.71
N PHE A 62 12.49 13.11 6.64
CA PHE A 62 13.65 12.95 5.77
C PHE A 62 14.15 14.27 5.18
N LYS A 63 13.25 15.14 4.70
CA LYS A 63 13.61 16.45 4.15
C LYS A 63 14.11 17.45 5.20
N LYS A 64 13.82 17.23 6.48
CA LYS A 64 14.30 18.08 7.58
C LYS A 64 15.71 17.72 8.03
N THR A 65 16.23 16.56 7.64
CA THR A 65 17.59 16.13 8.01
C THR A 65 18.66 16.65 7.05
N ASP A 66 18.26 17.39 6.00
CA ASP A 66 19.16 18.11 5.08
C ASP A 66 19.56 19.51 5.61
N VAL A 67 19.88 19.62 6.91
CA VAL A 67 20.44 20.84 7.52
C VAL A 67 21.65 20.50 8.39
#